data_AF-A0A1B8CXX9-F1
#
_entry.id   AF-A0A1B8CXX9-F1
#
_cell.length_a   1.000
_cell.length_b   1.000
_cell.length_c   1.000
_cell.angle_alpha   90.00
_cell.angle_beta   90.00
_cell.angle_gamma   90.00
#
_symmetry.space_group_name_H-M   'P 1'
#
loop_
_entity.id
_entity.type
_entity.pdbx_description
1 polymer ?
#
loop_
_entity_poly.entity_id
_entity_poly.type
_entity_poly.pdbx_seq_one_letter_code
_entity_poly.pdbx_strand_id
1 'polypeptide(L)'
;MVVKTITPPAAPLRIVLGGDEAGFAYKAAIFQDLEDDPRVSVVTDVGPYSVSDTTAYPHYAVAAARKIASGEADRAILICGTGLGVAIAANKVPGIHAVPVPRQLQCRTRRALQQRAGPVSGAAASSASSSRDD
;
A
#
# COMPACT_ATOMS: atom_id res chain seq x y z
N MET A 1 3.10 1.92 2.46
CA MET A 1 3.07 3.40 2.60
C MET A 1 1.90 3.77 3.50
N VAL A 2 2.02 4.85 4.30
CA VAL A 2 0.89 5.33 5.11
C VAL A 2 0.46 6.71 4.61
N VAL A 3 -0.84 6.87 4.38
CA VAL A 3 -1.50 8.11 4.00
C VAL A 3 -2.39 8.57 5.14
N LYS A 4 -2.28 9.85 5.52
CA LYS A 4 -2.97 10.46 6.65
C LYS A 4 -3.42 11.88 6.31
N THR A 5 -4.57 12.30 6.85
CA THR A 5 -4.98 13.71 6.96
C THR A 5 -4.22 14.45 8.06
N ILE A 6 -4.10 15.77 7.91
CA ILE A 6 -3.49 16.64 8.94
C ILE A 6 -4.26 16.54 10.27
N THR A 7 -5.59 16.42 10.19
CA THR A 7 -6.46 16.32 11.36
C THR A 7 -6.40 14.92 11.99
N PRO A 8 -6.24 14.80 13.32
CA PRO A 8 -6.29 13.50 13.99
C PRO A 8 -7.72 12.92 13.93
N PRO A 9 -7.88 11.66 13.47
CA PRO A 9 -9.19 11.01 13.46
C PRO A 9 -9.59 10.54 14.85
N ALA A 10 -10.91 10.48 15.10
CA ALA A 10 -11.47 9.82 16.28
C ALA A 10 -11.42 8.29 16.09
N ALA A 11 -11.07 7.56 17.16
CA ALA A 11 -11.16 6.09 17.15
C ALA A 11 -12.63 5.65 17.21
N PRO A 12 -13.00 4.49 16.64
CA PRO A 12 -12.16 3.51 15.93
C PRO A 12 -11.84 3.88 14.47
N LEU A 13 -10.62 3.54 14.00
CA LEU A 13 -10.06 4.02 12.74
C LEU A 13 -10.67 3.32 11.51
N ARG A 14 -11.02 4.11 10.49
CA ARG A 14 -11.40 3.60 9.16
C ARG A 14 -10.19 3.62 8.24
N ILE A 15 -9.80 2.46 7.74
CA ILE A 15 -8.59 2.27 6.94
C ILE A 15 -8.97 1.90 5.51
N VAL A 16 -8.32 2.55 4.54
CA VAL A 16 -8.40 2.16 3.13
C VAL A 16 -7.15 1.37 2.76
N LEU A 17 -7.32 0.22 2.12
CA LEU A 17 -6.24 -0.57 1.55
C LEU A 17 -6.25 -0.44 0.04
N GLY A 18 -5.07 -0.34 -0.56
CA GLY A 18 -4.91 -0.43 -2.00
C GLY A 18 -3.49 -0.77 -2.40
N GLY A 19 -3.24 -1.01 -3.68
CA GLY A 19 -1.90 -1.34 -4.12
C GLY A 19 -1.69 -1.42 -5.63
N ASP A 20 -0.66 -2.17 -6.02
CA ASP A 20 -0.41 -2.65 -7.37
C ASP A 20 -0.50 -4.19 -7.41
N GLU A 21 -0.30 -4.78 -8.58
CA GLU A 21 -0.22 -6.23 -8.79
C GLU A 21 0.77 -6.90 -7.82
N ALA A 22 1.97 -6.32 -7.69
CA ALA A 22 3.04 -6.85 -6.83
C ALA A 22 2.67 -6.81 -5.33
N GLY A 23 1.75 -5.92 -4.94
CA GLY A 23 1.24 -5.75 -3.59
C GLY A 23 0.02 -6.62 -3.26
N PHE A 24 -0.60 -7.28 -4.23
CA PHE A 24 -1.88 -7.99 -4.04
C PHE A 24 -1.82 -9.06 -2.95
N ALA A 25 -0.80 -9.92 -2.96
CA ALA A 25 -0.63 -10.96 -1.95
C ALA A 25 -0.40 -10.39 -0.53
N TYR A 26 0.35 -9.29 -0.43
CA TYR A 26 0.60 -8.63 0.85
C TYR A 26 -0.65 -7.93 1.38
N LYS A 27 -1.47 -7.38 0.48
CA LYS A 27 -2.70 -6.69 0.84
C LYS A 27 -3.67 -7.64 1.55
N ALA A 28 -3.81 -8.87 1.09
CA ALA A 28 -4.67 -9.87 1.73
C ALA A 28 -4.23 -10.19 3.16
N ALA A 29 -2.93 -10.38 3.39
CA ALA A 29 -2.40 -10.61 4.74
C ALA A 29 -2.63 -9.41 5.67
N ILE A 30 -2.40 -8.19 5.17
CA ILE A 30 -2.63 -6.96 5.95
C ILE A 30 -4.12 -6.73 6.21
N PHE A 31 -4.99 -7.09 5.27
CA PHE A 31 -6.43 -7.00 5.45
C PHE A 31 -6.87 -7.83 6.65
N GLN A 32 -6.43 -9.09 6.73
CA GLN A 32 -6.71 -9.96 7.87
C GLN A 32 -6.15 -9.40 9.18
N ASP A 33 -4.88 -8.97 9.18
CA ASP A 33 -4.23 -8.38 10.36
C ASP A 33 -4.97 -7.13 10.88
N LEU A 34 -5.62 -6.36 10.00
CA LEU A 34 -6.38 -5.16 10.37
C LEU A 34 -7.80 -5.47 10.81
N GLU A 35 -8.46 -6.48 10.25
CA GLU A 35 -9.78 -6.92 10.73
C GLU A 35 -9.70 -7.51 12.15
N ASP A 36 -8.59 -8.18 12.48
CA ASP A 36 -8.37 -8.75 13.80
C ASP A 36 -7.97 -7.69 14.86
N ASP A 37 -7.70 -6.44 14.46
CA ASP A 37 -7.25 -5.37 15.35
C ASP A 37 -8.44 -4.56 15.91
N PRO A 38 -8.65 -4.51 17.25
CA PRO A 38 -9.77 -3.80 17.86
C PRO A 38 -9.72 -2.27 17.69
N ARG A 39 -8.61 -1.71 17.18
CA ARG A 39 -8.46 -0.27 16.92
C ARG A 39 -9.04 0.15 15.56
N VAL A 40 -9.35 -0.82 14.70
CA VAL A 40 -9.85 -0.61 13.34
C VAL A 40 -11.34 -0.91 13.32
N SER A 41 -12.14 0.01 12.78
CA SER A 41 -13.60 -0.20 12.63
C SER A 41 -13.96 -0.80 11.28
N VAL A 42 -13.32 -0.29 10.22
CA VAL A 42 -13.66 -0.62 8.85
C VAL A 42 -12.40 -0.64 8.02
N VAL A 43 -12.25 -1.68 7.20
CA VAL A 43 -11.21 -1.79 6.20
C VAL A 43 -11.88 -1.75 4.82
N THR A 44 -11.59 -0.72 4.03
CA THR A 44 -12.10 -0.57 2.67
C THR A 44 -11.00 -0.88 1.67
N ASP A 45 -11.18 -1.93 0.86
CA ASP A 45 -10.27 -2.20 -0.25
C ASP A 45 -10.68 -1.40 -1.49
N VAL A 46 -9.75 -0.62 -2.07
CA VAL A 46 -9.97 0.11 -3.33
C VAL A 46 -9.42 -0.62 -4.56
N GLY A 47 -8.77 -1.76 -4.35
CA GLY A 47 -8.14 -2.55 -5.40
C GLY A 47 -6.61 -2.43 -5.44
N PRO A 48 -5.94 -3.19 -6.31
CA PRO A 48 -6.50 -4.06 -7.35
C PRO A 48 -7.24 -5.28 -6.77
N TYR A 49 -8.32 -5.72 -7.43
CA TYR A 49 -9.15 -6.85 -6.98
C TYR A 49 -8.73 -8.19 -7.60
N SER A 50 -7.86 -8.16 -8.61
CA SER A 50 -7.25 -9.37 -9.17
C SER A 50 -5.77 -9.12 -9.50
N VAL A 51 -5.03 -10.21 -9.68
CA VAL A 51 -3.63 -10.19 -10.12
C VAL A 51 -3.50 -9.76 -11.59
N SER A 52 -4.55 -9.93 -12.39
CA SER A 52 -4.57 -9.54 -13.80
C SER A 52 -4.94 -8.07 -14.01
N ASP A 53 -5.16 -7.31 -12.93
CA ASP A 53 -5.55 -5.92 -13.00
C ASP A 53 -4.33 -5.04 -13.29
N THR A 54 -4.19 -4.65 -14.56
CA THR A 54 -3.08 -3.81 -15.04
C THR A 54 -3.34 -2.31 -14.83
N THR A 55 -4.34 -1.95 -14.03
CA THR A 55 -4.63 -0.55 -13.72
C THR A 55 -3.41 0.09 -13.07
N ALA A 56 -2.98 1.23 -13.62
CA ALA A 56 -1.80 1.91 -13.12
C ALA A 56 -1.99 2.33 -11.64
N TYR A 57 -0.96 2.10 -10.83
CA TYR A 57 -0.94 2.44 -9.40
C TYR A 57 -1.39 3.87 -9.04
N PRO A 58 -1.26 4.93 -9.89
CA PRO A 58 -1.76 6.25 -9.54
C PRO A 58 -3.28 6.29 -9.35
N HIS A 59 -4.04 5.46 -10.06
CA HIS A 59 -5.50 5.45 -9.97
C HIS A 59 -5.96 5.01 -8.57
N TYR A 60 -5.43 3.90 -8.07
CA TYR A 60 -5.74 3.44 -6.70
C TYR A 60 -5.21 4.40 -5.64
N ALA A 61 -4.01 4.97 -5.84
CA ALA A 61 -3.44 5.92 -4.90
C ALA A 61 -4.31 7.18 -4.76
N VAL A 62 -4.78 7.73 -5.89
CA VAL A 62 -5.68 8.89 -5.91
C VAL A 62 -7.06 8.53 -5.38
N ALA A 63 -7.61 7.36 -5.72
CA ALA A 63 -8.90 6.90 -5.19
C ALA A 63 -8.88 6.79 -3.66
N ALA A 64 -7.84 6.16 -3.10
CA ALA A 64 -7.66 6.07 -1.65
C ALA A 64 -7.50 7.46 -1.01
N ALA A 65 -6.68 8.33 -1.60
CA ALA A 65 -6.47 9.68 -1.09
C ALA A 65 -7.76 10.53 -1.13
N ARG A 66 -8.60 10.39 -2.17
CA ARG A 66 -9.90 11.07 -2.27
C ARG A 66 -10.90 10.60 -1.22
N LYS A 67 -10.92 9.30 -0.89
CA LYS A 67 -11.75 8.76 0.21
C LYS A 67 -11.35 9.33 1.57
N ILE A 68 -10.05 9.51 1.78
CA ILE A 68 -9.56 10.17 3.00
C ILE A 68 -9.94 11.65 2.99
N ALA A 69 -9.75 12.35 1.87
CA ALA A 69 -10.01 13.78 1.76
C ALA A 69 -11.51 14.12 1.91
N SER A 70 -12.40 13.22 1.49
CA SER A 70 -13.86 13.33 1.69
C SER A 70 -14.31 12.97 3.10
N GLY A 71 -13.41 12.44 3.95
CA GLY A 71 -13.75 12.01 5.30
C GLY A 71 -14.45 10.65 5.38
N GLU A 72 -14.51 9.88 4.28
CA GLU A 72 -14.98 8.49 4.28
C GLU A 72 -14.03 7.56 5.02
N ALA A 73 -12.74 7.89 5.04
CA ALA A 73 -11.69 7.12 5.71
C ALA A 73 -10.69 8.02 6.45
N ASP A 74 -9.99 7.44 7.43
CA ASP A 74 -9.07 8.17 8.31
C ASP A 74 -7.60 7.98 7.92
N ARG A 75 -7.29 6.80 7.38
CA ARG A 75 -5.96 6.38 6.96
C ARG A 75 -6.05 5.57 5.68
N ALA A 76 -4.97 5.54 4.91
CA ALA A 76 -4.82 4.54 3.87
C ALA A 76 -3.45 3.88 3.92
N ILE A 77 -3.43 2.59 3.61
CA ILE A 77 -2.23 1.79 3.43
C ILE A 77 -2.17 1.40 1.97
N LEU A 78 -1.15 1.91 1.29
CA LEU A 78 -0.90 1.61 -0.11
C LEU A 78 0.37 0.79 -0.24
N ILE A 79 0.28 -0.31 -0.99
CA ILE A 79 1.36 -1.27 -1.19
C ILE A 79 1.71 -1.29 -2.67
N CYS A 80 2.94 -0.90 -2.99
CA CYS A 80 3.50 -1.13 -4.32
C CYS A 80 4.97 -1.53 -4.18
N GLY A 81 5.59 -1.96 -5.28
CA GLY A 81 6.97 -2.46 -5.25
C GLY A 81 7.97 -1.56 -4.50
N THR A 82 7.92 -0.24 -4.71
CA THR A 82 8.84 0.74 -4.06
C THR A 82 8.16 1.69 -3.08
N GLY A 83 6.84 1.82 -3.13
CA GLY A 83 6.08 2.82 -2.36
C GLY A 83 6.27 4.29 -2.78
N LEU A 84 7.21 4.59 -3.68
CA LEU A 84 7.54 5.98 -4.07
C LEU A 84 6.48 6.58 -5.02
N GLY A 85 6.13 5.84 -6.08
CA GLY A 85 5.17 6.32 -7.08
C GLY A 85 3.78 6.58 -6.49
N VAL A 86 3.32 5.70 -5.60
CA VAL A 86 2.05 5.86 -4.89
C VAL A 86 2.07 7.03 -3.90
N ALA A 87 3.22 7.34 -3.29
CA ALA A 87 3.37 8.51 -2.40
C ALA A 87 3.24 9.82 -3.16
N ILE A 88 3.92 9.90 -4.30
CA ILE A 88 3.86 11.08 -5.17
C ILE A 88 2.42 11.30 -5.65
N ALA A 89 1.75 10.24 -6.11
CA ALA A 89 0.37 10.32 -6.58
C ALA A 89 -0.62 10.73 -5.47
N ALA A 90 -0.51 10.14 -4.27
CA ALA A 90 -1.39 10.47 -3.15
C ALA A 90 -1.18 11.91 -2.63
N ASN A 91 0.07 12.38 -2.60
CA ASN A 91 0.40 13.77 -2.20
C ASN A 91 -0.10 14.84 -3.20
N LYS A 92 -0.56 14.46 -4.39
CA LYS A 92 -1.21 15.40 -5.31
C LYS A 92 -2.63 15.76 -4.90
N VAL A 93 -3.24 15.02 -3.97
CA VAL A 93 -4.57 15.33 -3.44
C VAL A 93 -4.45 16.39 -2.33
N PRO A 94 -5.13 17.53 -2.43
CA PRO A 94 -5.08 18.56 -1.39
C PRO A 94 -5.53 18.03 -0.02
N GLY A 95 -4.81 18.40 1.04
CA GLY A 95 -5.12 17.99 2.42
C GLY A 95 -4.63 16.60 2.82
N ILE A 96 -3.94 15.89 1.91
CA ILE A 96 -3.41 14.55 2.14
C ILE A 96 -1.89 14.57 2.29
N HIS A 97 -1.39 13.82 3.27
CA HIS A 97 0.04 13.54 3.44
C HIS A 97 0.30 12.04 3.36
N ALA A 98 1.05 11.65 2.34
CA ALA A 98 1.53 10.31 2.10
C ALA A 98 3.05 10.26 2.31
N VAL A 99 3.49 9.35 3.18
CA VAL A 99 4.92 9.16 3.48
C VAL A 99 5.33 7.75 3.06
N PRO A 100 6.28 7.61 2.11
CA PRO A 100 6.83 6.31 1.77
C PRO A 100 7.64 5.79 2.96
N VAL A 101 7.53 4.49 3.20
CA VAL A 101 8.29 3.84 4.27
C VAL A 101 9.73 3.68 3.76
N PRO A 102 10.78 4.07 4.52
CA PRO A 102 12.15 3.99 4.02
C PRO A 102 12.54 2.55 3.67
N ARG A 103 13.36 2.40 2.62
CA ARG A 103 13.72 1.12 1.99
C ARG A 103 14.17 0.05 3.00
N GLN A 104 14.90 0.44 4.05
CA GLN A 104 15.38 -0.46 5.10
C GLN A 104 14.24 -1.09 5.90
N LEU A 105 13.21 -0.30 6.24
CA LEU A 105 12.04 -0.79 6.95
C LEU A 105 11.11 -1.57 5.99
N GLN A 106 11.03 -1.14 4.74
CA GLN A 106 10.34 -1.88 3.67
C GLN A 106 10.90 -3.30 3.48
N CYS A 107 12.23 -3.46 3.40
CA CYS A 107 12.86 -4.78 3.28
C CYS A 107 12.57 -5.68 4.48
N ARG A 108 12.59 -5.12 5.69
CA ARG A 108 12.31 -5.87 6.92
C ARG A 108 10.85 -6.34 6.99
N THR A 109 9.91 -5.43 6.72
CA THR A 109 8.48 -5.76 6.70
C THR A 109 8.16 -6.72 5.56
N ARG A 110 8.74 -6.53 4.37
CA ARG A 110 8.59 -7.46 3.24
C ARG A 110 9.09 -8.84 3.59
N ARG A 111 10.29 -8.97 4.18
CA ARG A 111 10.82 -10.28 4.62
C ARG A 111 9.92 -10.93 5.67
N ALA A 112 9.47 -10.17 6.67
CA ALA A 112 8.57 -10.68 7.71
C ALA A 112 7.24 -11.17 7.11
N LEU A 113 6.68 -10.43 6.15
CA LEU A 113 5.44 -10.81 5.47
C LEU A 113 5.66 -11.98 4.50
N GLN A 114 6.77 -12.05 3.76
CA GLN A 114 7.12 -13.20 2.90
C GLN A 114 7.35 -14.48 3.71
N GLN A 115 7.94 -14.38 4.89
CA GLN A 115 8.12 -15.50 5.80
C GLN A 115 6.78 -16.01 6.37
N ARG A 116 5.81 -15.11 6.58
CA ARG A 116 4.46 -15.45 7.05
C ARG A 116 3.53 -15.94 5.92
N ALA A 117 3.64 -15.37 4.72
CA ALA A 117 2.77 -15.65 3.59
C ALA A 117 3.11 -16.96 2.86
N GLY A 118 4.15 -17.69 3.27
CA GLY A 118 4.62 -18.87 2.54
C GLY A 118 5.21 -18.52 1.16
N PRO A 119 5.78 -19.50 0.43
CA PRO A 119 6.41 -19.24 -0.86
C PRO A 119 5.36 -18.82 -1.89
N VAL A 120 5.34 -17.53 -2.22
CA VAL A 120 4.64 -17.01 -3.40
C VAL A 120 5.45 -17.44 -4.63
N SER A 121 5.10 -18.60 -5.20
CA SER A 121 5.67 -19.06 -6.46
C SER A 121 5.13 -18.17 -7.60
N GLY A 122 5.95 -17.27 -8.13
CA GLY A 122 5.61 -16.58 -9.38
C GLY A 122 6.35 -15.25 -9.58
N ALA A 123 7.39 -15.29 -10.42
CA ALA A 123 7.87 -14.27 -11.38
C ALA A 123 8.17 -12.83 -10.89
N ALA A 124 9.24 -12.14 -11.29
CA ALA A 124 10.45 -12.49 -12.02
C ALA A 124 11.49 -11.43 -11.63
N ALA A 125 12.65 -11.87 -11.14
CA ALA A 125 13.81 -11.01 -11.02
C ALA A 125 14.34 -10.78 -12.44
N SER A 126 14.05 -9.62 -13.05
CA SER A 126 14.72 -9.21 -14.27
C SER A 126 16.20 -8.99 -13.94
N SER A 127 17.02 -9.93 -14.42
CA SER A 127 18.47 -9.92 -14.54
C SER A 127 19.14 -8.55 -14.37
N ALA A 128 19.87 -8.37 -13.27
CA ALA A 128 20.94 -7.39 -13.20
C ALA A 128 22.07 -7.85 -14.11
N SER A 129 22.06 -7.43 -15.38
CA SER A 129 23.22 -7.55 -16.25
C SER A 129 24.25 -6.52 -15.80
N SER A 130 25.34 -7.01 -15.23
CA SER A 130 26.55 -6.25 -14.95
C SER A 130 27.16 -5.72 -16.25
N SER A 131 26.97 -4.44 -16.57
CA SER A 131 27.90 -3.70 -17.43
C SER A 131 29.00 -3.16 -16.53
N ARG A 132 30.12 -3.88 -16.45
CA ARG A 132 31.39 -3.31 -16.00
C ARG A 132 31.92 -2.47 -17.15
N ASP A 133 32.12 -1.20 -16.86
CA ASP A 133 32.87 -0.25 -17.69
C ASP A 133 34.28 -0.79 -17.97
N ASP A 134 34.71 -0.72 -19.23
CA ASP A 134 36.11 -0.74 -19.69
C ASP A 134 36.58 0.73 -19.87
#